data_AF-A0A3G9EMH6-F1
#
_entry.id   AF-A0A3G9EMH6-F1
#
_cell.length_a   1.000
_cell.length_b   1.000
_cell.length_c   1.000
_cell.angle_alpha   90.00
_cell.angle_beta   90.00
_cell.angle_gamma   90.00
#
_symmetry.space_group_name_H-M   'P 1'
#
loop_
_entity.id
_entity.type
_entity.pdbx_description
1 polymer ?
#
loop_
_entity_poly.entity_id
_entity_poly.type
_entity_poly.pdbx_seq_one_letter_code
_entity_poly.pdbx_strand_id
1 'polypeptide(L)'
;MQAQWDVPFNQFWTAKTYYNPSFAGETGKIQISGIYNYRWTNIKDAPKHLFLSMDMPVEFLGLQHGIGIQTLSNVTGNKQNTLFAAQYTFNQKFGKGILRIGVQAGMLNLNFDAASLQLTTDSAKNNRKIIRAQPTDRKSLDLNAGISWTTRNFHAGLAAMHLNQPSFYPLRSPGPPENAKADSIHSRIPLSYNFMAGCNINVFHPLVEIQPMALLMTSLTDTRLHTAVRMVYGKKYSAGVSRNGKEGCSLFAGAIIKNIEMGYAYSMYTSGIGKGSGGSHEVSFRYRFPIDLFRREPMPYKSIRLL
;
A
#
# COMPACT_ATOMS: atom_id res chain seq x y z
N MET A 1 20.06 2.70 11.21
CA MET A 1 19.17 2.95 10.06
C MET A 1 17.85 2.24 10.32
N GLN A 2 16.79 2.97 10.62
CA GLN A 2 15.45 2.43 10.72
C GLN A 2 14.96 2.21 9.28
N ALA A 3 14.78 0.96 8.87
CA ALA A 3 14.24 0.66 7.55
C ALA A 3 12.78 1.13 7.52
N GLN A 4 12.42 1.93 6.53
CA GLN A 4 11.03 2.32 6.33
C GLN A 4 10.28 1.11 5.77
N TRP A 5 9.48 0.46 6.61
CA TRP A 5 8.71 -0.75 6.26
C TRP A 5 7.47 -0.40 5.44
N ASP A 6 6.80 0.69 5.82
CA ASP A 6 5.61 1.17 5.13
C ASP A 6 5.91 2.31 4.17
N VAL A 7 5.37 2.19 2.94
CA VAL A 7 5.59 3.15 1.86
C VAL A 7 4.44 4.16 1.84
N PRO A 8 4.70 5.46 2.06
CA PRO A 8 3.69 6.48 1.83
C PRO A 8 3.65 6.87 0.35
N PHE A 9 2.58 6.46 -0.32
CA PHE A 9 2.25 6.84 -1.70
C PHE A 9 1.61 8.23 -1.72
N ASN A 10 1.91 9.00 -2.76
CA ASN A 10 1.31 10.33 -2.94
C ASN A 10 -0.18 10.23 -3.28
N GLN A 11 -0.55 9.19 -4.02
CA GLN A 11 -1.91 8.86 -4.43
C GLN A 11 -2.49 7.73 -3.56
N PHE A 12 -2.41 7.90 -2.23
CA PHE A 12 -2.82 6.88 -1.26
C PHE A 12 -4.28 6.40 -1.39
N TRP A 13 -5.16 7.22 -1.99
CA TRP A 13 -6.55 6.81 -2.32
C TRP A 13 -6.64 5.71 -3.39
N THR A 14 -5.56 5.43 -4.12
CA THR A 14 -5.44 4.29 -5.05
C THR A 14 -4.98 3.02 -4.35
N ALA A 15 -4.30 3.14 -3.21
CA ALA A 15 -3.84 2.02 -2.40
C ALA A 15 -4.55 1.94 -1.05
N LYS A 16 -5.87 2.21 -0.99
CA LYS A 16 -6.63 2.13 0.27
C LYS A 16 -6.47 0.78 0.98
N THR A 17 -6.53 -0.32 0.22
CA THR A 17 -6.39 -1.69 0.73
C THR A 17 -5.02 -1.96 1.34
N TYR A 18 -3.99 -1.24 0.92
CA TYR A 18 -2.65 -1.33 1.50
C TYR A 18 -2.61 -0.73 2.90
N TYR A 19 -3.25 0.43 3.10
CA TYR A 19 -3.25 1.12 4.39
C TYR A 19 -4.29 0.59 5.38
N ASN A 20 -5.38 0.01 4.89
CA ASN A 20 -6.42 -0.57 5.72
C ASN A 20 -7.16 -1.70 4.97
N PRO A 21 -7.06 -2.97 5.45
CA PRO A 21 -7.64 -4.12 4.78
C PRO A 21 -9.18 -4.07 4.71
N SER A 22 -9.86 -3.28 5.57
CA SER A 22 -11.32 -3.14 5.54
C SER A 22 -11.87 -2.43 4.31
N PHE A 23 -11.01 -1.86 3.45
CA PHE A 23 -11.43 -1.30 2.16
C PHE A 23 -11.46 -2.34 1.02
N ALA A 24 -11.10 -3.61 1.27
CA ALA A 24 -11.20 -4.65 0.25
C ALA A 24 -12.67 -4.89 -0.13
N GLY A 25 -12.99 -4.83 -1.43
CA GLY A 25 -14.37 -4.93 -1.90
C GLY A 25 -15.23 -3.73 -1.51
N GLU A 26 -14.62 -2.56 -1.19
CA GLU A 26 -15.37 -1.33 -0.89
C GLU A 26 -16.26 -0.93 -2.07
N THR A 27 -15.74 -1.11 -3.29
CA THR A 27 -16.46 -0.77 -4.51
C THR A 27 -17.40 -1.90 -4.88
N GLY A 28 -18.62 -1.60 -5.35
CA GLY A 28 -19.58 -2.58 -5.89
C GLY A 28 -19.13 -3.24 -7.21
N LYS A 29 -17.82 -3.30 -7.49
CA LYS A 29 -17.18 -3.70 -8.73
C LYS A 29 -15.92 -4.48 -8.41
N ILE A 30 -15.44 -5.26 -9.39
CA ILE A 30 -14.07 -5.77 -9.32
C ILE A 30 -13.13 -4.60 -9.61
N GLN A 31 -12.14 -4.43 -8.74
CA GLN A 31 -11.16 -3.36 -8.83
C GLN A 31 -9.76 -3.94 -8.88
N ILE A 32 -8.98 -3.52 -9.87
CA ILE A 32 -7.54 -3.76 -9.95
C ILE A 32 -6.87 -2.41 -9.79
N SER A 33 -5.91 -2.29 -8.87
CA SER A 33 -5.18 -1.04 -8.62
C SER A 33 -3.70 -1.29 -8.66
N GLY A 34 -2.92 -0.28 -9.04
CA GLY A 34 -1.49 -0.34 -8.93
C GLY A 34 -0.83 1.02 -8.85
N ILE A 35 0.33 1.05 -8.21
CA ILE A 35 1.15 2.24 -8.06
C ILE A 35 2.61 1.83 -8.26
N TYR A 36 3.30 2.53 -9.16
CA TYR A 36 4.75 2.48 -9.29
C TYR A 36 5.33 3.82 -8.84
N ASN A 37 6.17 3.81 -7.81
CA ASN A 37 6.79 5.00 -7.24
C ASN A 37 8.32 4.87 -7.33
N TYR A 38 8.95 5.77 -8.06
CA TYR A 38 10.40 5.87 -8.17
C TYR A 38 10.87 7.12 -7.42
N ARG A 39 11.61 6.92 -6.32
CA ARG A 39 12.00 8.00 -5.42
C ARG A 39 13.40 8.51 -5.69
N TRP A 40 13.59 9.82 -5.56
CA TRP A 40 14.91 10.44 -5.52
C TRP A 40 15.75 10.15 -6.78
N THR A 41 15.25 10.58 -7.93
CA THR A 41 15.76 10.22 -9.27
C THR A 41 17.27 10.36 -9.48
N ASN A 42 17.90 11.35 -8.86
CA ASN A 42 19.34 11.61 -8.99
C ASN A 42 20.20 10.85 -7.97
N ILE A 43 19.61 9.98 -7.15
CA ILE A 43 20.34 9.13 -6.21
C ILE A 43 20.56 7.76 -6.85
N LYS A 44 21.82 7.34 -6.94
CA LYS A 44 22.17 5.98 -7.39
C LYS A 44 21.52 4.96 -6.45
N ASP A 45 20.96 3.89 -7.02
CA ASP A 45 20.29 2.83 -6.25
C ASP A 45 19.06 3.31 -5.46
N ALA A 46 18.43 4.37 -5.97
CA ALA A 46 17.23 4.98 -5.43
C ALA A 46 16.06 3.98 -5.19
N PRO A 47 15.27 4.18 -4.12
CA PRO A 47 14.13 3.32 -3.81
C PRO A 47 13.08 3.29 -4.92
N LYS A 48 12.63 2.09 -5.24
CA LYS A 48 11.53 1.80 -6.16
C LYS A 48 10.48 0.98 -5.45
N HIS A 49 9.22 1.36 -5.60
CA HIS A 49 8.09 0.68 -4.98
C HIS A 49 7.07 0.32 -6.05
N LEU A 50 6.63 -0.93 -6.06
CA LEU A 50 5.55 -1.43 -6.90
C LEU A 50 4.46 -2.01 -6.02
N PHE A 51 3.28 -1.42 -6.06
CA PHE A 51 2.08 -1.92 -5.42
C PHE A 51 1.10 -2.40 -6.50
N LEU A 52 0.51 -3.57 -6.29
CA LEU A 52 -0.57 -4.11 -7.10
C LEU A 52 -1.62 -4.73 -6.17
N SER A 53 -2.89 -4.47 -6.43
CA SER A 53 -4.00 -5.11 -5.73
C SER A 53 -5.14 -5.47 -6.66
N MET A 54 -5.90 -6.47 -6.27
CA MET A 54 -7.15 -6.86 -6.88
C MET A 54 -8.15 -7.21 -5.78
N ASP A 55 -9.31 -6.58 -5.81
CA ASP A 55 -10.35 -6.75 -4.79
C ASP A 55 -11.74 -6.77 -5.42
N MET A 56 -12.66 -7.48 -4.78
CA MET A 56 -14.06 -7.53 -5.21
C MET A 56 -15.01 -7.78 -4.03
N PRO A 57 -16.25 -7.25 -4.10
CA PRO A 57 -17.30 -7.62 -3.16
C PRO A 57 -17.86 -8.99 -3.54
N VAL A 58 -18.23 -9.76 -2.52
CA VAL A 58 -18.85 -11.08 -2.67
C VAL A 58 -20.08 -11.15 -1.77
N GLU A 59 -21.12 -11.84 -2.23
CA GLU A 59 -22.32 -12.10 -1.43
C GLU A 59 -22.29 -13.54 -0.94
N PHE A 60 -22.33 -13.72 0.38
CA PHE A 60 -22.31 -15.03 1.01
C PHE A 60 -23.22 -15.03 2.24
N LEU A 61 -24.07 -16.05 2.37
CA LEU A 61 -25.08 -16.18 3.44
C LEU A 61 -26.02 -14.97 3.55
N GLY A 62 -26.38 -14.33 2.43
CA GLY A 62 -27.24 -13.14 2.40
C GLY A 62 -26.59 -11.87 2.97
N LEU A 63 -25.28 -11.91 3.24
CA LEU A 63 -24.48 -10.80 3.72
C LEU A 63 -23.46 -10.38 2.67
N GLN A 64 -23.11 -9.09 2.68
CA GLN A 64 -22.09 -8.56 1.79
C GLN A 64 -20.72 -8.67 2.46
N HIS A 65 -19.76 -9.16 1.71
CA HIS A 65 -18.37 -9.29 2.11
C HIS A 65 -17.47 -8.71 1.03
N GLY A 66 -16.19 -8.64 1.30
CA GLY A 66 -15.15 -8.28 0.35
C GLY A 66 -13.98 -9.24 0.46
N ILE A 67 -13.39 -9.58 -0.67
CA ILE A 67 -12.13 -10.32 -0.71
C ILE A 67 -11.13 -9.58 -1.60
N GLY A 68 -9.85 -9.71 -1.28
CA GLY A 68 -8.80 -9.09 -2.07
C GLY A 68 -7.46 -9.78 -1.91
N ILE A 69 -6.60 -9.55 -2.88
CA ILE A 69 -5.19 -9.92 -2.86
C ILE A 69 -4.36 -8.70 -3.20
N GLN A 70 -3.17 -8.60 -2.63
CA GLN A 70 -2.23 -7.54 -2.95
C GLN A 70 -0.79 -7.99 -2.86
N THR A 71 0.07 -7.28 -3.58
CA THR A 71 1.51 -7.39 -3.46
C THR A 71 2.15 -6.01 -3.39
N LEU A 72 3.20 -5.91 -2.59
CA LEU A 72 4.06 -4.73 -2.51
C LEU A 72 5.50 -5.21 -2.67
N SER A 73 6.20 -4.71 -3.68
CA SER A 73 7.63 -4.94 -3.87
C SER A 73 8.40 -3.64 -3.70
N ASN A 74 9.41 -3.66 -2.83
CA ASN A 74 10.26 -2.55 -2.50
C ASN A 74 11.70 -2.91 -2.83
N VAL A 75 12.34 -2.15 -3.70
CA VAL A 75 13.73 -2.34 -4.12
C VAL A 75 14.53 -1.09 -3.75
N THR A 76 15.58 -1.26 -2.95
CA THR A 76 16.51 -0.17 -2.60
C THR A 76 17.93 -0.72 -2.68
N GLY A 77 18.70 -0.30 -3.68
CA GLY A 77 19.94 -0.98 -4.07
C GLY A 77 19.75 -2.48 -4.22
N ASN A 78 20.53 -3.27 -3.47
CA ASN A 78 20.54 -4.73 -3.57
C ASN A 78 19.60 -5.41 -2.55
N LYS A 79 18.72 -4.64 -1.92
CA LYS A 79 17.67 -5.13 -1.02
C LYS A 79 16.35 -5.16 -1.78
N GLN A 80 15.68 -6.30 -1.78
CA GLN A 80 14.33 -6.46 -2.31
C GLN A 80 13.43 -7.09 -1.25
N ASN A 81 12.39 -6.35 -0.86
CA ASN A 81 11.38 -6.82 0.07
C ASN A 81 10.06 -6.97 -0.68
N THR A 82 9.44 -8.14 -0.62
CA THR A 82 8.14 -8.37 -1.27
C THR A 82 7.12 -8.90 -0.28
N LEU A 83 5.97 -8.24 -0.18
CA LEU A 83 4.79 -8.71 0.54
C LEU A 83 3.81 -9.32 -0.46
N PHE A 84 3.24 -10.46 -0.13
CA PHE A 84 2.03 -11.00 -0.75
C PHE A 84 0.99 -11.20 0.32
N ALA A 85 -0.24 -10.72 0.12
CA ALA A 85 -1.26 -10.79 1.15
C ALA A 85 -2.66 -11.01 0.58
N ALA A 86 -3.50 -11.71 1.35
CA ALA A 86 -4.91 -11.89 1.11
C ALA A 86 -5.72 -11.15 2.18
N GLN A 87 -6.89 -10.67 1.80
CA GLN A 87 -7.74 -9.81 2.61
C GLN A 87 -9.17 -10.34 2.59
N TYR A 88 -9.84 -10.24 3.72
CA TYR A 88 -11.25 -10.54 3.88
C TYR A 88 -11.90 -9.39 4.65
N THR A 89 -13.09 -8.99 4.21
CA THR A 89 -13.87 -7.91 4.82
C THR A 89 -15.31 -8.33 5.02
N PHE A 90 -15.84 -8.07 6.20
CA PHE A 90 -17.25 -8.21 6.53
C PHE A 90 -17.94 -6.84 6.45
N ASN A 91 -19.04 -6.73 5.68
CA ASN A 91 -19.77 -5.48 5.52
C ASN A 91 -21.10 -5.52 6.26
N GLN A 92 -21.30 -4.57 7.17
CA GLN A 92 -22.53 -4.40 7.94
C GLN A 92 -23.13 -3.02 7.67
N LYS A 93 -24.41 -2.96 7.34
CA LYS A 93 -25.13 -1.67 7.27
C LYS A 93 -25.24 -1.09 8.67
N PHE A 94 -24.80 0.16 8.84
CA PHE A 94 -24.82 0.87 10.12
C PHE A 94 -25.21 2.34 9.92
N GLY A 95 -26.42 2.70 10.36
CA GLY A 95 -27.00 4.03 10.18
C GLY A 95 -27.13 4.39 8.69
N LYS A 96 -26.55 5.54 8.31
CA LYS A 96 -26.53 6.04 6.92
C LYS A 96 -25.36 5.52 6.07
N GLY A 97 -24.57 4.58 6.60
CA GLY A 97 -23.36 4.09 5.97
C GLY A 97 -23.18 2.58 6.09
N ILE A 98 -22.01 2.13 5.64
CA ILE A 98 -21.57 0.74 5.69
C ILE A 98 -20.34 0.71 6.59
N LEU A 99 -20.44 -0.04 7.68
CA LEU A 99 -19.32 -0.39 8.54
C LEU A 99 -18.66 -1.64 7.95
N ARG A 100 -17.34 -1.61 7.82
CA ARG A 100 -16.54 -2.73 7.31
C ARG A 100 -15.49 -3.11 8.31
N ILE A 101 -15.36 -4.41 8.57
CA ILE A 101 -14.33 -4.98 9.43
C ILE A 101 -13.49 -5.89 8.56
N GLY A 102 -12.20 -5.57 8.43
CA GLY A 102 -11.27 -6.25 7.55
C GLY A 102 -10.13 -6.90 8.31
N VAL A 103 -9.70 -8.05 7.82
CA VAL A 103 -8.50 -8.75 8.25
C VAL A 103 -7.64 -9.08 7.05
N GLN A 104 -6.34 -9.18 7.27
CA GLN A 104 -5.38 -9.53 6.25
C GLN A 104 -4.31 -10.44 6.82
N ALA A 105 -3.96 -11.44 6.03
CA ALA A 105 -2.82 -12.30 6.26
C ALA A 105 -1.89 -12.23 5.05
N GLY A 106 -0.61 -12.03 5.30
CA GLY A 106 0.41 -11.93 4.26
C GLY A 106 1.70 -12.65 4.61
N MET A 107 2.53 -12.82 3.59
CA MET A 107 3.87 -13.36 3.70
C MET A 107 4.85 -12.31 3.18
N LEU A 108 5.75 -11.89 4.05
CA LEU A 108 6.88 -11.02 3.75
C LEU A 108 8.07 -11.87 3.35
N ASN A 109 8.63 -11.62 2.17
CA ASN A 109 9.89 -12.18 1.72
C ASN A 109 10.95 -11.08 1.66
N LEU A 110 11.98 -11.19 2.50
CA LEU A 110 13.15 -10.32 2.48
C LEU A 110 14.25 -11.03 1.70
N ASN A 111 14.59 -10.49 0.53
CA ASN A 111 15.75 -10.91 -0.23
C ASN A 111 16.84 -9.83 -0.10
N PHE A 112 18.03 -10.27 0.26
CA PHE A 112 19.20 -9.42 0.34
C PHE A 112 20.32 -10.07 -0.45
N ASP A 113 20.68 -9.47 -1.59
CA ASP A 113 21.84 -9.91 -2.33
C ASP A 113 23.11 -9.29 -1.72
N ALA A 114 23.72 -10.06 -0.84
CA ALA A 114 24.94 -9.66 -0.15
C ALA A 114 26.22 -10.00 -0.94
N ALA A 115 26.12 -10.62 -2.12
CA ALA A 115 27.27 -10.93 -2.99
C ALA A 115 27.92 -9.67 -3.59
N SER A 116 27.21 -8.55 -3.53
CA SER A 116 27.61 -7.23 -4.03
C SER A 116 28.27 -6.32 -2.99
N LEU A 117 28.23 -6.68 -1.70
CA LEU A 117 28.88 -5.93 -0.63
C LEU A 117 30.35 -6.34 -0.54
N GLN A 118 31.18 -5.69 -1.36
CA GLN A 118 32.61 -5.65 -1.09
C GLN A 118 32.86 -4.72 0.09
N LEU A 119 32.71 -5.24 1.32
CA LEU A 119 33.22 -4.55 2.50
C LEU A 119 34.75 -4.59 2.43
N THR A 120 35.36 -3.55 1.87
CA THR A 120 36.81 -3.36 1.95
C THR A 120 37.10 -2.74 3.31
N THR A 121 37.38 -3.59 4.30
CA THR A 121 37.90 -3.09 5.58
C THR A 121 39.32 -2.64 5.34
N ASP A 122 39.58 -1.34 5.37
CA ASP A 122 40.91 -0.77 5.29
C ASP A 122 41.62 -1.01 6.63
N SER A 123 42.09 -2.24 6.82
CA SER A 123 43.00 -2.59 7.90
C SER A 123 44.41 -2.48 7.34
N ALA A 124 45.13 -1.48 7.83
CA ALA A 124 46.58 -1.36 7.72
C ALA A 124 47.27 -2.59 8.36
N LYS A 125 47.23 -3.72 7.66
CA LYS A 125 48.01 -4.96 7.82
C LYS A 125 47.39 -6.03 6.91
N ASN A 126 47.92 -6.09 5.70
CA ASN A 126 47.93 -7.17 4.69
C ASN A 126 47.15 -8.49 4.95
N ASN A 127 45.83 -8.43 5.23
CA ASN A 127 44.94 -9.60 5.18
C ASN A 127 43.53 -9.16 4.76
N ARG A 128 43.30 -9.09 3.43
CA ARG A 128 41.99 -8.82 2.83
C ARG A 128 41.06 -10.01 3.08
N LYS A 129 40.29 -9.99 4.17
CA LYS A 129 39.22 -10.95 4.41
C LYS A 129 37.96 -10.46 3.69
N ILE A 130 37.70 -10.97 2.50
CA ILE A 130 36.44 -10.74 1.77
C ILE A 130 35.34 -11.49 2.55
N ILE A 131 34.49 -10.76 3.26
CA ILE A 131 33.31 -11.33 3.89
C ILE A 131 32.23 -11.47 2.80
N ARG A 132 32.14 -12.67 2.20
CA ARG A 132 30.99 -13.03 1.36
C ARG A 132 29.82 -13.31 2.27
N ALA A 133 28.91 -12.35 2.41
CA ALA A 133 27.62 -12.61 3.02
C ALA A 133 26.77 -13.43 2.02
N GLN A 134 26.19 -14.53 2.49
CA GLN A 134 25.30 -15.35 1.68
C GLN A 134 23.92 -14.68 1.57
N PRO A 135 23.26 -14.74 0.40
CA PRO A 135 21.87 -14.33 0.28
C PRO A 135 21.04 -15.08 1.31
N THR A 136 20.26 -14.37 2.13
CA THR A 136 19.34 -15.01 3.07
C THR A 136 17.92 -14.67 2.67
N ASP A 137 17.24 -15.63 2.06
CA ASP A 137 15.78 -15.57 1.90
C ASP A 137 15.14 -15.73 3.28
N ARG A 138 14.43 -14.71 3.75
CA ARG A 138 13.64 -14.81 4.98
C ARG A 138 12.17 -14.55 4.72
N LYS A 139 11.39 -15.59 4.97
CA LYS A 139 9.93 -15.53 4.95
C LYS A 139 9.41 -15.31 6.36
N SER A 140 8.47 -14.38 6.53
CA SER A 140 7.74 -14.17 7.77
C SER A 140 6.27 -13.91 7.48
N LEU A 141 5.41 -14.33 8.40
CA LEU A 141 3.97 -14.05 8.33
C LEU A 141 3.72 -12.61 8.77
N ASP A 142 2.74 -11.94 8.17
CA ASP A 142 2.30 -10.60 8.53
C ASP A 142 0.78 -10.58 8.70
N LEU A 143 0.31 -10.06 9.84
CA LEU A 143 -1.13 -10.01 10.17
C LEU A 143 -1.59 -8.58 10.42
N ASN A 144 -2.67 -8.21 9.75
CA ASN A 144 -3.21 -6.85 9.72
C ASN A 144 -4.71 -6.87 9.97
N ALA A 145 -5.24 -5.86 10.64
CA ALA A 145 -6.69 -5.70 10.85
C ALA A 145 -7.11 -4.24 10.71
N GLY A 146 -8.36 -4.01 10.36
CA GLY A 146 -8.89 -2.66 10.28
C GLY A 146 -10.41 -2.59 10.29
N ILE A 147 -10.89 -1.39 10.53
CA ILE A 147 -12.30 -1.03 10.51
C ILE A 147 -12.46 0.23 9.66
N SER A 148 -13.54 0.32 8.90
CA SER A 148 -13.86 1.54 8.16
C SER A 148 -15.36 1.77 8.13
N TRP A 149 -15.73 3.02 8.01
CA TRP A 149 -17.10 3.46 7.85
C TRP A 149 -17.20 4.36 6.63
N THR A 150 -18.09 4.00 5.72
CA THR A 150 -18.28 4.71 4.45
C THR A 150 -19.73 5.10 4.28
N THR A 151 -19.96 6.35 3.91
CA THR A 151 -21.25 6.92 3.53
C THR A 151 -21.17 7.39 2.07
N ARG A 152 -22.22 8.06 1.57
CA ARG A 152 -22.23 8.62 0.20
C ARG A 152 -21.13 9.66 -0.04
N ASN A 153 -20.78 10.45 0.97
CA ASN A 153 -19.89 11.61 0.83
C ASN A 153 -18.69 11.59 1.77
N PHE A 154 -18.61 10.65 2.70
CA PHE A 154 -17.54 10.60 3.70
C PHE A 154 -17.08 9.17 3.90
N HIS A 155 -15.76 8.99 4.06
CA HIS A 155 -15.16 7.74 4.46
C HIS A 155 -14.14 7.99 5.55
N ALA A 156 -14.10 7.12 6.55
CA ALA A 156 -13.05 7.07 7.56
C ALA A 156 -12.70 5.62 7.87
N GLY A 157 -11.47 5.36 8.29
CA GLY A 157 -11.04 4.04 8.71
C GLY A 157 -9.81 4.07 9.58
N LEU A 158 -9.72 3.09 10.46
CA LEU A 158 -8.60 2.85 11.35
C LEU A 158 -8.09 1.43 11.11
N ALA A 159 -6.77 1.25 11.08
CA ALA A 159 -6.15 -0.04 10.90
C ALA A 159 -4.94 -0.21 11.81
N ALA A 160 -4.69 -1.44 12.24
CA ALA A 160 -3.49 -1.86 12.95
C ALA A 160 -2.71 -2.84 12.05
N MET A 161 -1.51 -2.43 11.64
CA MET A 161 -0.63 -3.20 10.77
C MET A 161 0.48 -3.86 11.57
N HIS A 162 0.99 -4.99 11.08
CA HIS A 162 2.05 -5.77 11.71
C HIS A 162 1.71 -6.21 13.14
N LEU A 163 0.48 -6.71 13.35
CA LEU A 163 -0.04 -7.14 14.66
C LEU A 163 0.85 -8.19 15.31
N ASN A 164 1.45 -9.07 14.51
CA ASN A 164 2.33 -10.12 14.98
C ASN A 164 3.82 -9.71 15.01
N GLN A 165 4.12 -8.43 14.76
CA GLN A 165 5.46 -7.82 14.81
C GLN A 165 6.55 -8.72 14.20
N PRO A 166 6.46 -9.03 12.89
CA PRO A 166 7.31 -10.02 12.27
C PRO A 166 8.79 -9.72 12.52
N SER A 167 9.51 -10.75 12.97
CA SER A 167 10.92 -10.65 13.33
C SER A 167 11.80 -11.40 12.34
N PHE A 168 13.00 -10.87 12.11
CA PHE A 168 13.97 -11.42 11.17
C PHE A 168 15.38 -11.38 11.78
N TYR A 169 16.20 -12.35 11.39
CA TYR A 169 17.56 -12.55 11.92
C TYR A 169 18.63 -12.07 10.94
N PRO A 170 18.99 -10.78 10.84
CA PRO A 170 19.83 -10.19 9.80
C PRO A 170 21.09 -10.96 9.38
N LEU A 171 21.70 -11.78 10.25
CA LEU A 171 22.94 -12.50 9.96
C LEU A 171 22.88 -13.93 10.51
N ARG A 172 23.08 -14.95 9.66
CA ARG A 172 23.53 -16.28 10.09
C ARG A 172 25.04 -16.34 9.83
N SER A 173 25.85 -16.23 10.87
CA SER A 173 27.28 -16.53 10.77
C SER A 173 27.44 -18.04 10.53
N PRO A 174 28.29 -18.51 9.59
CA PRO A 174 28.66 -19.93 9.54
C PRO A 174 29.50 -20.24 10.81
N GLY A 175 29.01 -21.09 11.72
CA GLY A 175 29.54 -21.28 13.11
C GLY A 175 30.77 -22.20 13.26
N PRO A 176 31.04 -22.85 14.43
CA PRO A 176 30.78 -22.55 15.87
C PRO A 176 32.10 -22.62 16.76
N PRO A 177 32.14 -22.31 18.09
CA PRO A 177 31.62 -23.17 19.16
C PRO A 177 30.82 -22.45 20.28
N GLU A 178 29.77 -23.15 20.69
CA GLU A 178 29.06 -23.28 21.99
C GLU A 178 29.03 -22.21 23.09
N ASN A 179 29.82 -21.12 23.12
CA ASN A 179 29.82 -20.23 24.31
C ASN A 179 29.89 -18.72 24.02
N ALA A 180 29.69 -18.29 22.77
CA ALA A 180 29.45 -16.88 22.49
C ALA A 180 27.94 -16.65 22.46
N LYS A 181 27.40 -15.90 23.43
CA LYS A 181 26.06 -15.30 23.32
C LYS A 181 26.04 -14.51 22.01
N ALA A 182 25.52 -15.12 20.96
CA ALA A 182 25.34 -14.48 19.67
C ALA A 182 24.34 -13.35 19.92
N ASP A 183 24.85 -12.13 20.04
CA ASP A 183 24.08 -10.90 20.17
C ASP A 183 23.37 -10.70 18.82
N SER A 184 22.31 -11.50 18.66
CA SER A 184 21.56 -11.65 17.44
C SER A 184 20.76 -10.38 17.31
N ILE A 185 21.22 -9.45 16.47
CA ILE A 185 20.53 -8.18 16.23
C ILE A 185 19.16 -8.50 15.65
N HIS A 186 18.13 -8.69 16.47
CA HIS A 186 16.79 -8.98 16.00
C HIS A 186 16.22 -7.72 15.34
N SER A 187 15.86 -7.80 14.05
CA SER A 187 15.10 -6.73 13.42
C SER A 187 13.62 -7.10 13.46
N ARG A 188 12.80 -6.27 14.09
CA ARG A 188 11.35 -6.44 14.16
C ARG A 188 10.67 -5.34 13.37
N ILE A 189 9.61 -5.68 12.65
CA ILE A 189 8.69 -4.68 12.12
C ILE A 189 7.79 -4.25 13.27
N PRO A 190 7.79 -2.97 13.66
CA PRO A 190 6.96 -2.50 14.76
C PRO A 190 5.49 -2.48 14.33
N LEU A 191 4.61 -2.69 15.30
CA LEU A 191 3.18 -2.41 15.16
C LEU A 191 2.99 -0.95 14.73
N SER A 192 2.15 -0.72 13.72
CA SER A 192 1.77 0.60 13.25
C SER A 192 0.26 0.75 13.18
N TYR A 193 -0.23 1.96 13.38
CA TYR A 193 -1.63 2.32 13.26
C TYR A 193 -1.81 3.34 12.14
N ASN A 194 -2.78 3.06 11.28
CA ASN A 194 -3.16 3.92 10.19
C ASN A 194 -4.55 4.47 10.44
N PHE A 195 -4.73 5.78 10.26
CA PHE A 195 -6.02 6.43 10.24
C PHE A 195 -6.19 7.15 8.91
N MET A 196 -7.23 6.81 8.17
CA MET A 196 -7.53 7.40 6.86
C MET A 196 -8.90 8.03 6.90
N ALA A 197 -9.04 9.25 6.41
CA ALA A 197 -10.33 9.92 6.27
C ALA A 197 -10.39 10.77 5.00
N GLY A 198 -11.58 10.93 4.45
CA GLY A 198 -11.79 11.81 3.31
C GLY A 198 -13.26 12.09 3.07
N CYS A 199 -13.54 13.18 2.36
CA CYS A 199 -14.89 13.53 1.97
C CYS A 199 -14.99 13.93 0.50
N ASN A 200 -16.19 13.88 -0.05
CA ASN A 200 -16.52 14.29 -1.40
C ASN A 200 -17.50 15.47 -1.30
N ILE A 201 -17.00 16.66 -1.60
CA ILE A 201 -17.73 17.93 -1.57
C ILE A 201 -18.12 18.28 -3.00
N ASN A 202 -19.42 18.27 -3.28
CA ASN A 202 -19.94 18.78 -4.55
C ASN A 202 -19.98 20.31 -4.47
N VAL A 203 -19.33 20.99 -5.40
CA VAL A 203 -19.36 22.46 -5.48
C VAL A 203 -20.61 22.90 -6.23
N PHE A 204 -20.95 24.20 -6.21
CA PHE A 204 -22.10 24.79 -6.91
C PHE A 204 -22.24 24.36 -8.39
N HIS A 205 -21.12 24.03 -9.04
CA HIS A 205 -21.15 23.45 -10.38
C HIS A 205 -21.20 21.92 -10.30
N PRO A 206 -22.23 21.24 -10.86
CA PRO A 206 -22.40 19.78 -10.75
C PRO A 206 -21.29 18.95 -11.42
N LEU A 207 -20.41 19.63 -12.17
CA LEU A 207 -19.25 19.02 -12.83
C LEU A 207 -18.00 18.99 -11.95
N VAL A 208 -17.94 19.74 -10.84
CA VAL A 208 -16.74 19.87 -9.99
C VAL A 208 -16.99 19.23 -8.62
N GLU A 209 -16.15 18.25 -8.29
CA GLU A 209 -16.10 17.63 -6.97
C GLU A 209 -14.72 17.90 -6.34
N ILE A 210 -14.69 18.32 -5.08
CA ILE A 210 -13.47 18.49 -4.30
C ILE A 210 -13.40 17.37 -3.27
N GLN A 211 -12.27 16.68 -3.24
CA GLN A 211 -12.02 15.51 -2.41
C GLN A 211 -10.81 15.76 -1.50
N PRO A 212 -10.98 16.41 -0.34
CA PRO A 212 -9.93 16.47 0.67
C PRO A 212 -9.82 15.13 1.39
N MET A 213 -8.58 14.71 1.63
CA MET A 213 -8.25 13.42 2.22
C MET A 213 -7.03 13.55 3.13
N ALA A 214 -6.99 12.75 4.19
CA ALA A 214 -5.88 12.65 5.11
C ALA A 214 -5.59 11.20 5.46
N LEU A 215 -4.31 10.88 5.62
CA LEU A 215 -3.79 9.61 6.07
C LEU A 215 -2.74 9.88 7.15
N LEU A 216 -3.02 9.46 8.37
CA LEU A 216 -2.10 9.48 9.49
C LEU A 216 -1.53 8.06 9.66
N MET A 217 -0.21 7.94 9.66
CA MET A 217 0.49 6.68 9.92
C MET A 217 1.35 6.89 11.15
N THR A 218 1.12 6.10 12.20
CA THR A 218 1.83 6.23 13.46
C THR A 218 2.38 4.88 13.91
N SER A 219 3.61 4.90 14.39
CA SER A 219 4.21 3.81 15.15
C SER A 219 4.67 4.38 16.49
N LEU A 220 5.10 3.52 17.41
CA LEU A 220 5.51 3.89 18.78
C LEU A 220 6.58 5.00 18.83
N THR A 221 7.32 5.22 17.73
CA THR A 221 8.46 6.16 17.67
C THR A 221 8.29 7.26 16.63
N ASP A 222 7.32 7.18 15.73
CA ASP A 222 7.27 8.02 14.55
C ASP A 222 5.83 8.22 14.06
N THR A 223 5.48 9.44 13.68
CA THR A 223 4.13 9.79 13.24
C THR A 223 4.20 10.68 12.01
N ARG A 224 3.54 10.22 10.94
CA ARG A 224 3.52 10.87 9.64
C ARG A 224 2.09 11.21 9.25
N LEU A 225 1.87 12.47 8.88
CA LEU A 225 0.61 12.94 8.34
C LEU A 225 0.75 13.21 6.85
N HIS A 226 -0.08 12.55 6.05
CA HIS A 226 -0.22 12.75 4.62
C HIS A 226 -1.57 13.38 4.35
N THR A 227 -1.59 14.46 3.58
CA THR A 227 -2.83 15.13 3.20
C THR A 227 -2.88 15.31 1.69
N ALA A 228 -4.07 15.28 1.12
CA ALA A 228 -4.28 15.53 -0.28
C ALA A 228 -5.58 16.30 -0.49
N VAL A 229 -5.57 17.18 -1.49
CA VAL A 229 -6.78 17.80 -2.01
C VAL A 229 -6.84 17.48 -3.49
N ARG A 230 -7.84 16.70 -3.88
CA ARG A 230 -8.08 16.29 -5.26
C ARG A 230 -9.32 16.99 -5.79
N MET A 231 -9.20 17.70 -6.89
CA MET A 231 -10.33 18.21 -7.67
C MET A 231 -10.64 17.22 -8.79
N VAL A 232 -11.92 16.92 -8.99
CA VAL A 232 -12.41 16.05 -10.06
C VAL A 232 -13.37 16.84 -10.93
N TYR A 233 -13.12 16.87 -12.24
CA TYR A 233 -13.94 17.54 -13.24
C TYR A 233 -14.62 16.52 -14.16
N GLY A 234 -15.95 16.61 -14.25
CA GLY A 234 -16.80 15.78 -15.11
C GLY A 234 -16.67 14.28 -14.85
N LYS A 235 -16.25 13.89 -13.64
CA LYS A 235 -15.91 12.49 -13.27
C LYS A 235 -14.89 11.83 -14.20
N LYS A 236 -14.11 12.61 -14.94
CA LYS A 236 -13.15 12.14 -15.93
C LYS A 236 -11.75 12.61 -15.62
N TYR A 237 -11.57 13.90 -15.36
CA TYR A 237 -10.26 14.48 -15.12
C TYR A 237 -10.11 14.78 -13.64
N SER A 238 -8.90 14.65 -13.14
CA SER A 238 -8.60 15.04 -11.78
C SER A 238 -7.22 15.64 -11.66
N ALA A 239 -7.07 16.61 -10.78
CA ALA A 239 -5.79 17.22 -10.47
C ALA A 239 -5.78 17.67 -9.02
N GLY A 240 -4.60 17.88 -8.46
CA GLY A 240 -4.51 18.34 -7.10
C GLY A 240 -3.11 18.35 -6.54
N VAL A 241 -3.06 18.54 -5.22
CA VAL A 241 -1.84 18.62 -4.45
C VAL A 241 -1.90 17.63 -3.30
N SER A 242 -0.79 16.97 -3.01
CA SER A 242 -0.62 16.20 -1.78
C SER A 242 0.63 16.65 -1.03
N ARG A 243 0.63 16.47 0.28
CA ARG A 243 1.71 16.85 1.17
C ARG A 243 2.04 15.71 2.10
N ASN A 244 3.32 15.38 2.18
CA ASN A 244 3.87 14.32 3.00
C ASN A 244 4.56 14.95 4.21
N GLY A 245 3.77 15.29 5.23
CA GLY A 245 4.25 15.89 6.48
C GLY A 245 5.25 17.03 6.29
N LYS A 246 6.47 16.84 6.83
CA LYS A 246 7.60 17.77 6.70
C LYS A 246 8.52 17.46 5.51
N GLU A 247 8.31 16.36 4.79
CA GLU A 247 9.23 15.87 3.75
C GLU A 247 9.10 16.65 2.45
N GLY A 248 7.86 16.92 2.00
CA GLY A 248 7.65 17.57 0.72
C GLY A 248 6.19 17.69 0.27
N CYS A 249 6.02 18.28 -0.90
CA CYS A 249 4.75 18.47 -1.59
C CYS A 249 4.79 17.78 -2.95
N SER A 250 3.65 17.27 -3.38
CA SER A 250 3.48 16.60 -4.66
C SER A 250 2.35 17.23 -5.45
N LEU A 251 2.56 17.40 -6.74
CA LEU A 251 1.52 17.76 -7.70
C LEU A 251 1.09 16.51 -8.43
N PHE A 252 -0.21 16.33 -8.63
CA PHE A 252 -0.73 15.19 -9.38
C PHE A 252 -1.84 15.56 -10.34
N ALA A 253 -1.94 14.77 -11.40
CA ALA A 253 -3.01 14.83 -12.37
C ALA A 253 -3.37 13.42 -12.83
N GLY A 254 -4.59 13.22 -13.27
CA GLY A 254 -5.08 11.93 -13.73
C GLY A 254 -6.34 12.04 -14.57
N ALA A 255 -6.64 10.98 -15.29
CA ALA A 255 -7.78 10.89 -16.18
C ALA A 255 -8.41 9.50 -16.14
N ILE A 256 -9.71 9.44 -16.37
CA ILE A 256 -10.48 8.21 -16.52
C ILE A 256 -10.85 8.04 -17.99
N ILE A 257 -10.35 6.98 -18.60
CA ILE A 257 -10.63 6.58 -19.97
C ILE A 257 -11.40 5.27 -19.90
N LYS A 258 -12.69 5.29 -20.28
CA LYS A 258 -13.64 4.19 -20.10
C LYS A 258 -13.72 3.79 -18.62
N ASN A 259 -13.07 2.68 -18.25
CA ASN A 259 -13.07 2.09 -16.91
C ASN A 259 -11.67 2.12 -16.26
N ILE A 260 -10.68 2.71 -16.94
CA ILE A 260 -9.29 2.80 -16.48
C ILE A 260 -9.03 4.24 -16.03
N GLU A 261 -8.73 4.41 -14.75
CA GLU A 261 -8.18 5.62 -14.16
C GLU A 261 -6.66 5.53 -14.21
N MET A 262 -6.00 6.53 -14.77
CA MET A 262 -4.54 6.69 -14.75
C MET A 262 -4.20 7.99 -14.05
N GLY A 263 -3.15 7.97 -13.24
CA GLY A 263 -2.68 9.15 -12.51
C GLY A 263 -1.17 9.23 -12.53
N TYR A 264 -0.66 10.45 -12.49
CA TYR A 264 0.76 10.73 -12.36
C TYR A 264 0.94 11.80 -11.28
N ALA A 265 1.93 11.59 -10.42
CA ALA A 265 2.33 12.55 -9.41
C ALA A 265 3.84 12.80 -9.46
N TYR A 266 4.22 14.05 -9.26
CA TYR A 266 5.61 14.47 -9.11
C TYR A 266 5.81 15.09 -7.73
N SER A 267 6.78 14.58 -6.97
CA SER A 267 7.09 15.05 -5.62
C SER A 267 8.34 15.90 -5.58
N MET A 268 8.23 17.04 -4.93
CA MET A 268 9.34 17.91 -4.56
C MET A 268 9.59 17.80 -3.05
N TYR A 269 10.82 17.48 -2.66
CA TYR A 269 11.21 17.35 -1.26
C TYR A 269 11.87 18.63 -0.77
N THR A 270 11.40 19.12 0.38
CA THR A 270 11.94 20.32 1.04
C THR A 270 12.90 19.95 2.17
N SER A 271 12.86 18.71 2.66
CA SER A 271 13.71 18.20 3.73
C SER A 271 14.13 16.75 3.52
N GLY A 272 15.04 16.25 4.37
CA GLY A 272 15.52 14.87 4.36
C GLY A 272 16.42 14.51 3.16
N ILE A 273 16.64 13.21 2.96
CA ILE A 273 17.49 12.65 1.90
C ILE A 273 16.97 13.00 0.50
N GLY A 274 15.67 13.30 0.38
CA GLY A 274 15.07 13.72 -0.88
C GLY A 274 15.44 15.15 -1.29
N LYS A 275 15.99 15.98 -0.41
CA LYS A 275 16.36 17.36 -0.75
C LYS A 275 17.52 17.36 -1.75
N GLY A 276 17.32 17.96 -2.92
CA GLY A 276 18.32 17.97 -4.00
C GLY A 276 18.37 16.70 -4.85
N SER A 277 17.46 15.74 -4.62
CA SER A 277 17.43 14.46 -5.35
C SER A 277 16.82 14.50 -6.76
N GLY A 278 16.38 15.67 -7.24
CA GLY A 278 15.65 15.77 -8.51
C GLY A 278 14.17 15.37 -8.45
N GLY A 279 13.66 15.04 -7.26
CA GLY A 279 12.25 14.71 -7.03
C GLY A 279 11.94 13.22 -7.11
N SER A 280 10.65 12.90 -7.08
CA SER A 280 10.14 11.52 -7.24
C SER A 280 8.99 11.49 -8.22
N HIS A 281 8.86 10.38 -8.94
CA HIS A 281 7.79 10.14 -9.90
C HIS A 281 6.90 9.00 -9.41
N GLU A 282 5.60 9.19 -9.47
CA GLU A 282 4.62 8.16 -9.13
C GLU A 282 3.60 8.02 -10.26
N VAL A 283 3.44 6.82 -10.77
CA VAL A 283 2.38 6.46 -11.71
C VAL A 283 1.38 5.58 -10.97
N SER A 284 0.11 5.91 -11.06
CA SER A 284 -0.98 5.11 -10.52
C SER A 284 -1.91 4.67 -11.65
N PHE A 285 -2.50 3.50 -11.50
CA PHE A 285 -3.58 3.05 -12.35
C PHE A 285 -4.65 2.34 -11.51
N ARG A 286 -5.87 2.36 -12.01
CA ARG A 286 -6.99 1.65 -11.42
C ARG A 286 -7.99 1.26 -12.49
N TYR A 287 -8.35 -0.01 -12.55
CA TYR A 287 -9.35 -0.53 -13.46
C TYR A 287 -10.55 -1.05 -12.67
N ARG A 288 -11.76 -0.58 -12.99
CA ARG A 288 -13.00 -1.00 -12.33
C ARG A 288 -14.01 -1.54 -13.33
N PHE A 289 -14.42 -2.78 -13.19
CA PHE A 289 -15.39 -3.42 -14.08
C PHE A 289 -16.53 -4.10 -13.30
N PRO A 290 -17.75 -4.12 -13.86
CA PRO A 290 -18.92 -4.69 -13.19
C PRO A 290 -18.77 -6.20 -12.98
N ILE A 291 -19.41 -6.71 -11.92
CA ILE A 291 -19.39 -8.12 -11.51
C ILE A 291 -20.36 -8.97 -12.35
N ASP A 292 -21.17 -8.32 -13.20
CA ASP A 292 -22.20 -8.97 -14.02
C ASP A 292 -21.66 -10.00 -15.03
N LEU A 293 -20.34 -10.07 -15.23
CA LEU A 293 -19.69 -11.12 -16.04
C LEU A 293 -19.95 -12.54 -15.52
N PHE A 294 -20.33 -12.72 -14.25
CA PHE A 294 -20.57 -14.04 -13.64
C PHE A 294 -22.02 -14.28 -13.21
N ARG A 295 -22.93 -13.31 -13.39
CA ARG A 295 -24.34 -13.50 -13.07
C ARG A 295 -25.00 -14.18 -14.27
N ARG A 296 -25.32 -15.48 -14.14
CA ARG A 296 -26.17 -16.18 -15.13
C ARG A 296 -27.43 -15.34 -15.33
N GLU A 297 -27.69 -14.90 -16.56
CA GLU A 297 -28.97 -14.30 -16.89
C GLU A 297 -30.07 -15.29 -16.50
N PRO A 298 -31.12 -14.87 -15.76
CA PRO A 298 -32.23 -15.75 -15.47
C PRO A 298 -32.83 -16.20 -16.81
N MET A 299 -32.91 -17.53 -17.02
CA MET A 299 -33.49 -18.09 -18.24
C MET A 299 -34.86 -17.45 -18.46
N PRO A 300 -35.19 -17.00 -19.68
CA PRO A 300 -36.49 -16.40 -19.96
C PRO A 300 -37.58 -17.43 -19.66
N TYR A 301 -38.35 -17.17 -18.59
CA TYR A 301 -39.54 -17.96 -18.26
C TYR A 301 -40.62 -17.66 -19.30
N LYS A 302 -40.69 -18.50 -20.34
CA LYS A 302 -41.75 -18.42 -21.35
C LYS A 302 -43.00 -19.07 -20.77
N SER A 303 -43.93 -18.26 -20.26
CA SER A 303 -45.24 -18.76 -19.85
C SER A 303 -46.00 -19.24 -21.10
N ILE A 304 -46.22 -20.55 -21.18
CA ILE A 304 -47.11 -21.13 -22.19
C ILE A 304 -48.54 -20.91 -21.65
N ARG A 305 -49.28 -19.99 -22.26
CA ARG A 305 -50.73 -19.92 -22.09
C ARG A 305 -51.34 -20.98 -23.00
N LEU A 306 -51.98 -21.99 -22.40
CA LEU A 306 -52.91 -22.87 -23.11
C LEU A 306 -54.23 -22.09 -23.22
N LEU A 307 -54.65 -21.84 -24.46
CA LEU A 307 -55.96 -21.28 -24.83
C LEU A 307 -56.88 -22.44 -25.21
#